data_AF-A0A8J2QJL3-F1
#
_entry.id   AF-A0A8J2QJL3-F1
#
_cell.length_a   1.000
_cell.length_b   1.000
_cell.length_c   1.000
_cell.angle_alpha   90.00
_cell.angle_beta   90.00
_cell.angle_gamma   90.00
#
_symmetry.space_group_name_H-M   'P 1'
#
loop_
_entity.id
_entity.type
_entity.pdbx_description
1 polymer ?
#
loop_
_entity_poly.entity_id
_entity_poly.type
_entity_poly.pdbx_seq_one_letter_code
_entity_poly.pdbx_strand_id
1 'polypeptide(L)'
;MASPGMMQSGLSRELFESWCTDPKNGVIIAGYCVEGTLAKTILSEPEEITTMSGQKLPLKMSVDYISFSAHTDYQQTSEFINILKPPHVVLVHGEQNEMSRLKAALQREHRGRLAIHTPRNTQQLALTFRGDKTAKVMGSLAMEPPVPGAQLQGVLVKRNFNYHILAPSDLNKYTDLSQSSVSQRVSVWCGAPAGLVRHAVMRLAGPVVFLSDTRWRLYGCIELTLDLPLVTLEWQAAPVSDMFADAVVAALLAAPASAPGPAPNAPLAHKLDKMHFKECVIEMLSEMFGEAAVAKMFRGERLTVTLNERQAHLDLATMEVKCPEDESLERTIQSAISKLHAALSPVRPPAPSTPTAPTAAVAP
;
A
#
# COMPACT_ATOMS: atom_id res chain seq x y z
N MET A 1 -40.97 -7.46 -53.92
CA MET A 1 -40.23 -6.78 -52.83
C MET A 1 -38.96 -6.19 -53.40
N ALA A 2 -38.62 -4.95 -53.08
CA ALA A 2 -37.45 -4.26 -53.60
C ALA A 2 -36.72 -3.51 -52.48
N SER A 3 -35.41 -3.37 -52.59
CA SER A 3 -34.55 -2.64 -51.65
C SER A 3 -34.22 -1.24 -52.15
N PRO A 4 -33.89 -0.29 -51.26
CA PRO A 4 -33.94 -0.30 -49.79
C PRO A 4 -35.36 -0.06 -49.21
N GLY A 5 -35.64 -0.60 -48.03
CA GLY A 5 -36.98 -0.55 -47.41
C GLY A 5 -37.52 0.84 -47.07
N MET A 6 -36.66 1.86 -46.96
CA MET A 6 -37.07 3.26 -46.68
C MET A 6 -37.15 4.13 -47.95
N MET A 7 -36.92 3.55 -49.13
CA MET A 7 -37.15 4.19 -50.44
C MET A 7 -36.39 5.50 -50.65
N GLN A 8 -35.18 5.60 -50.08
CA GLN A 8 -34.31 6.77 -50.24
C GLN A 8 -33.73 6.86 -51.66
N SER A 9 -33.43 5.71 -52.28
CA SER A 9 -32.82 5.60 -53.61
C SER A 9 -32.99 4.17 -54.15
N GLY A 10 -32.44 3.88 -55.32
CA GLY A 10 -32.35 2.52 -55.88
C GLY A 10 -33.69 1.96 -56.37
N LEU A 11 -33.72 0.63 -56.56
CA LEU A 11 -34.81 -0.04 -57.27
C LEU A 11 -36.19 0.15 -56.61
N SER A 12 -36.26 0.13 -55.27
CA SER A 12 -37.53 0.39 -54.57
C SER A 12 -38.10 1.79 -54.87
N ARG A 13 -37.22 2.78 -55.06
CA ARG A 13 -37.61 4.17 -55.34
C ARG A 13 -38.02 4.35 -56.80
N GLU A 14 -37.26 3.77 -57.72
CA GLU A 14 -37.57 3.82 -59.17
C GLU A 14 -38.90 3.13 -59.50
N LEU A 15 -39.16 1.96 -58.89
CA LEU A 15 -40.42 1.25 -59.04
C LEU A 15 -41.58 2.05 -58.45
N PHE A 16 -41.39 2.68 -57.30
CA PHE A 16 -42.42 3.52 -56.69
C PHE A 16 -42.75 4.73 -57.57
N GLU A 17 -41.76 5.47 -58.05
CA GLU A 17 -42.00 6.61 -58.95
C GLU A 17 -42.72 6.19 -60.23
N SER A 18 -42.40 5.01 -60.76
CA SER A 18 -43.06 4.45 -61.94
C SER A 18 -44.52 4.03 -61.69
N TRP A 19 -44.87 3.64 -60.46
CA TRP A 19 -46.19 3.07 -60.14
C TRP A 19 -47.11 4.00 -59.36
N CYS A 20 -46.59 5.07 -58.75
CA CYS A 20 -47.33 5.93 -57.82
C CYS A 20 -48.53 6.68 -58.41
N THR A 21 -48.55 6.88 -59.73
CA THR A 21 -49.60 7.66 -60.42
C THR A 21 -50.82 6.82 -60.80
N ASP A 22 -50.75 5.49 -60.73
CA ASP A 22 -51.87 4.60 -61.07
C ASP A 22 -52.59 4.11 -59.81
N PRO A 23 -53.90 4.40 -59.65
CA PRO A 23 -54.68 3.98 -58.48
C PRO A 23 -54.90 2.47 -58.35
N LYS A 24 -54.57 1.67 -59.38
CA LYS A 24 -54.62 0.20 -59.29
C LYS A 24 -53.44 -0.39 -58.54
N ASN A 25 -52.37 0.39 -58.34
CA ASN A 25 -51.18 -0.04 -57.64
C ASN A 25 -51.31 0.19 -56.13
N GLY A 26 -50.51 -0.53 -55.36
CA GLY A 26 -50.42 -0.38 -53.91
C GLY A 26 -49.01 -0.65 -53.41
N VAL A 27 -48.60 0.05 -52.36
CA VAL A 27 -47.32 -0.13 -51.68
C VAL A 27 -47.57 -0.55 -50.24
N ILE A 28 -46.92 -1.63 -49.84
CA ILE A 28 -46.99 -2.13 -48.47
C ILE A 28 -45.65 -1.88 -47.80
N ILE A 29 -45.67 -1.09 -46.74
CA ILE A 29 -44.51 -0.78 -45.92
C ILE A 29 -44.48 -1.77 -44.75
N ALA A 30 -43.49 -2.67 -44.79
CA ALA A 30 -43.40 -3.81 -43.87
C ALA A 30 -42.52 -3.56 -42.61
N GLY A 31 -41.80 -2.44 -42.55
CA GLY A 31 -40.81 -2.17 -41.49
C GLY A 31 -40.88 -0.74 -40.97
N TYR A 32 -40.22 -0.49 -39.84
CA TYR A 32 -40.17 0.85 -39.24
C TYR A 32 -39.53 1.89 -40.19
N CYS A 33 -40.18 3.04 -40.34
CA CYS A 33 -39.68 4.15 -41.14
C CYS A 33 -39.19 5.29 -40.26
N VAL A 34 -37.94 5.70 -40.49
CA VAL A 34 -37.33 6.85 -39.80
C VAL A 34 -37.87 8.15 -40.38
N GLU A 35 -38.04 9.17 -39.54
CA GLU A 35 -38.39 10.52 -39.99
C GLU A 35 -37.39 11.05 -41.03
N GLY A 36 -37.91 11.81 -42.00
CA GLY A 36 -37.12 12.35 -43.12
C GLY A 36 -36.91 11.37 -44.28
N THR A 37 -37.41 10.13 -44.19
CA THR A 37 -37.41 9.18 -45.31
C THR A 37 -38.69 9.26 -46.13
N LEU A 38 -38.62 8.98 -47.44
CA LEU A 38 -39.81 8.95 -48.30
C LEU A 38 -40.86 7.98 -47.76
N ALA A 39 -40.43 6.78 -47.33
CA ALA A 39 -41.34 5.79 -46.76
C ALA A 39 -42.13 6.32 -45.56
N LYS A 40 -41.54 7.20 -44.72
CA LYS A 40 -42.28 7.85 -43.63
C LYS A 40 -43.24 8.92 -44.14
N THR A 41 -42.84 9.70 -45.15
CA THR A 41 -43.66 10.78 -45.73
C THR A 41 -44.91 10.23 -46.44
N ILE A 42 -44.80 9.12 -47.16
CA ILE A 42 -45.96 8.57 -47.89
C ILE A 42 -47.03 7.98 -46.97
N LEU A 43 -46.67 7.61 -45.74
CA LEU A 43 -47.64 7.15 -44.73
C LEU A 43 -48.60 8.25 -44.25
N SER A 44 -48.28 9.53 -44.51
CA SER A 44 -49.23 10.63 -44.29
C SER A 44 -50.10 10.94 -45.52
N GLU A 45 -50.04 10.09 -46.56
CA GLU A 45 -50.80 10.21 -47.81
C GLU A 45 -50.79 11.62 -48.44
N PRO A 46 -49.60 12.17 -48.76
CA PRO A 46 -49.51 13.47 -49.42
C PRO A 46 -50.11 13.42 -50.83
N GLU A 47 -50.71 14.51 -51.31
CA GLU A 47 -51.27 14.60 -52.66
C GLU A 47 -50.20 14.44 -53.76
N GLU A 48 -48.97 14.90 -53.49
CA GLU A 48 -47.84 14.85 -54.41
C GLU A 48 -46.56 14.37 -53.71
N ILE A 49 -45.74 13.60 -54.42
CA ILE A 49 -44.39 13.19 -54.01
C ILE A 49 -43.34 13.81 -54.93
N THR A 50 -42.16 14.10 -54.39
CA THR A 50 -41.03 14.61 -55.17
C THR A 50 -40.17 13.45 -55.65
N THR A 51 -39.84 13.39 -56.95
CA THR A 51 -38.97 12.37 -57.54
C THR A 51 -37.49 12.65 -57.24
N MET A 52 -36.63 11.67 -57.50
CA MET A 52 -35.18 11.86 -57.45
C MET A 52 -34.67 12.94 -58.43
N SER A 53 -35.38 13.16 -59.53
CA SER A 53 -35.10 14.22 -60.51
C SER A 53 -35.65 15.60 -60.11
N GLY A 54 -36.34 15.71 -58.97
CA GLY A 54 -36.93 16.96 -58.46
C GLY A 54 -38.30 17.31 -59.04
N GLN A 55 -38.88 16.44 -59.86
CA GLN A 55 -40.24 16.61 -60.39
C GLN A 55 -41.27 16.22 -59.33
N LYS A 56 -42.49 16.76 -59.43
CA LYS A 56 -43.60 16.35 -58.57
C LYS A 56 -44.52 15.37 -59.31
N LEU A 57 -44.85 14.26 -58.66
CA LEU A 57 -45.79 13.26 -59.16
C LEU A 57 -46.98 13.14 -58.22
N PRO A 58 -48.22 13.01 -58.74
CA PRO A 58 -49.39 12.79 -57.90
C PRO A 58 -49.39 11.38 -57.31
N LEU A 59 -49.62 11.25 -56.01
CA LEU A 59 -49.74 9.96 -55.33
C LEU A 59 -51.19 9.48 -55.40
N LYS A 60 -51.46 8.48 -56.25
CA LYS A 60 -52.80 7.89 -56.42
C LYS A 60 -52.90 6.44 -55.97
N MET A 61 -51.76 5.76 -55.83
CA MET A 61 -51.68 4.37 -55.38
C MET A 61 -52.04 4.24 -53.89
N SER A 62 -52.50 3.06 -53.46
CA SER A 62 -52.76 2.81 -52.04
C SER A 62 -51.46 2.65 -51.24
N VAL A 63 -51.45 3.13 -49.99
CA VAL A 63 -50.29 3.03 -49.08
C VAL A 63 -50.74 2.33 -47.80
N ASP A 64 -50.26 1.11 -47.58
CA ASP A 64 -50.60 0.31 -46.40
C ASP A 64 -49.37 0.06 -45.52
N TYR A 65 -49.54 0.14 -44.20
CA TYR A 65 -48.49 -0.18 -43.22
C TYR A 65 -48.82 -1.46 -42.46
N ILE A 66 -48.00 -2.49 -42.64
CA ILE A 66 -48.13 -3.76 -41.91
C ILE A 66 -46.79 -4.06 -41.25
N SER A 67 -46.66 -3.78 -39.96
CA SER A 67 -45.40 -3.99 -39.25
C SER A 67 -45.06 -5.48 -39.11
N PHE A 68 -44.01 -5.91 -39.81
CA PHE A 68 -43.28 -7.16 -39.56
C PHE A 68 -41.96 -6.88 -38.86
N SER A 69 -41.90 -5.80 -38.10
CA SER A 69 -40.70 -5.43 -37.36
C SER A 69 -40.51 -6.42 -36.21
N ALA A 70 -39.38 -7.12 -36.17
CA ALA A 70 -39.01 -8.03 -35.08
C ALA A 70 -38.52 -7.25 -33.84
N HIS A 71 -39.27 -6.23 -33.43
CA HIS A 71 -39.03 -5.43 -32.23
C HIS A 71 -39.96 -5.89 -31.10
N THR A 72 -39.48 -5.76 -29.88
CA THR A 72 -40.27 -6.05 -28.69
C THR A 72 -41.30 -4.96 -28.45
N ASP A 73 -42.48 -5.35 -27.98
CA ASP A 73 -43.49 -4.39 -27.53
C ASP A 73 -43.23 -3.92 -26.08
N TYR A 74 -44.11 -3.07 -25.56
CA TYR A 74 -44.04 -2.59 -24.18
C TYR A 74 -44.13 -3.74 -23.17
N GLN A 75 -45.02 -4.71 -23.39
CA GLN A 75 -45.28 -5.79 -22.43
C GLN A 75 -44.06 -6.69 -22.31
N GLN A 76 -43.48 -7.10 -23.43
CA GLN A 76 -42.26 -7.91 -23.49
C GLN A 76 -41.06 -7.18 -22.89
N THR A 77 -40.91 -5.88 -23.19
CA THR A 77 -39.80 -5.07 -22.66
C THR A 77 -39.93 -4.88 -21.15
N SER A 78 -41.13 -4.59 -20.66
CA SER A 78 -41.39 -4.45 -19.22
C SER A 78 -41.18 -5.77 -18.49
N GLU A 79 -41.69 -6.87 -19.02
CA GLU A 79 -41.48 -8.21 -18.46
C GLU A 79 -39.99 -8.56 -18.36
N PHE A 80 -39.20 -8.28 -19.40
CA PHE A 80 -37.76 -8.49 -19.41
C PHE A 80 -37.04 -7.70 -18.29
N ILE A 81 -37.41 -6.43 -18.10
CA ILE A 81 -36.86 -5.60 -17.01
C ILE A 81 -37.30 -6.13 -15.64
N ASN A 82 -38.55 -6.58 -15.51
CA ASN A 82 -39.11 -7.14 -14.28
C ASN A 82 -38.41 -8.46 -13.87
N ILE A 83 -37.98 -9.27 -14.84
CA ILE A 83 -37.21 -10.51 -14.60
C ILE A 83 -35.80 -10.17 -14.10
N LEU A 84 -35.09 -9.27 -14.77
CA LEU A 84 -33.70 -8.96 -14.45
C LEU A 84 -33.53 -8.07 -13.21
N LYS A 85 -34.52 -7.24 -12.90
CA LYS A 85 -34.48 -6.24 -11.81
C LYS A 85 -33.17 -5.45 -11.75
N PRO A 86 -32.70 -4.86 -12.88
CA PRO A 86 -31.44 -4.14 -12.89
C PRO A 86 -31.52 -2.87 -12.03
N PRO A 87 -30.43 -2.40 -11.42
CA PRO A 87 -30.41 -1.14 -10.68
C PRO A 87 -30.49 0.09 -11.61
N HIS A 88 -29.89 -0.01 -12.79
CA HIS A 88 -29.84 1.05 -13.81
C HIS A 88 -30.29 0.49 -15.16
N VAL A 89 -31.17 1.21 -15.85
CA VAL A 89 -31.61 0.92 -17.22
C VAL A 89 -31.26 2.10 -18.10
N VAL A 90 -30.64 1.83 -19.26
CA VAL A 90 -30.26 2.87 -20.22
C VAL A 90 -31.01 2.60 -21.52
N LEU A 91 -31.92 3.51 -21.88
CA LEU A 91 -32.70 3.45 -23.11
C LEU A 91 -31.91 4.09 -24.25
N VAL A 92 -31.75 3.35 -25.34
CA VAL A 92 -31.05 3.73 -26.57
C VAL A 92 -31.81 3.18 -27.78
N HIS A 93 -31.42 3.56 -28.99
CA HIS A 93 -31.99 3.03 -30.24
C HIS A 93 -33.54 3.17 -30.33
N GLY A 94 -34.06 4.31 -29.87
CA GLY A 94 -35.48 4.66 -30.01
C GLY A 94 -35.64 6.11 -30.45
N GLU A 95 -36.83 6.44 -30.94
CA GLU A 95 -37.21 7.82 -31.21
C GLU A 95 -37.36 8.59 -29.87
N GLN A 96 -37.03 9.88 -29.86
CA GLN A 96 -36.87 10.65 -28.63
C GLN A 96 -38.15 10.73 -27.79
N ASN A 97 -39.32 10.93 -28.43
CA ASN A 97 -40.60 11.03 -27.76
C ASN A 97 -41.08 9.66 -27.25
N GLU A 98 -40.97 8.62 -28.06
CA GLU A 98 -41.31 7.25 -27.69
C GLU A 98 -40.42 6.71 -26.57
N MET A 99 -39.11 7.01 -26.58
CA MET A 99 -38.23 6.72 -25.45
C MET A 99 -38.65 7.47 -24.18
N SER A 100 -39.10 8.72 -24.31
CA SER A 100 -39.58 9.51 -23.16
C SER A 100 -40.89 8.94 -22.59
N ARG A 101 -41.79 8.45 -23.45
CA ARG A 101 -43.02 7.74 -23.06
C ARG A 101 -42.71 6.42 -22.36
N LEU A 102 -41.81 5.61 -22.93
CA LEU A 102 -41.38 4.33 -22.34
C LEU A 102 -40.74 4.54 -20.97
N LYS A 103 -39.85 5.53 -20.84
CA LYS A 103 -39.26 5.92 -19.56
C LYS A 103 -40.33 6.27 -18.52
N ALA A 104 -41.30 7.11 -18.86
CA ALA A 104 -42.37 7.52 -17.94
C ALA A 104 -43.24 6.33 -17.51
N ALA A 105 -43.55 5.42 -18.45
CA ALA A 105 -44.32 4.20 -18.17
C ALA A 105 -43.59 3.27 -17.20
N LEU A 106 -42.31 2.98 -17.46
CA LEU A 106 -41.47 2.14 -16.59
C LEU A 106 -41.22 2.78 -15.22
N GLN A 107 -41.02 4.10 -15.14
CA GLN A 107 -40.87 4.80 -13.87
C GLN A 107 -42.14 4.70 -13.00
N ARG A 108 -43.32 4.80 -13.63
CA ARG A 108 -44.62 4.65 -12.95
C ARG A 108 -44.81 3.21 -12.45
N GLU A 109 -44.49 2.23 -13.28
CA GLU A 109 -44.62 0.80 -12.94
C GLU A 109 -43.73 0.42 -11.73
N HIS A 110 -42.47 0.85 -11.73
CA HIS A 110 -41.51 0.55 -10.67
C HIS A 110 -41.52 1.53 -9.48
N ARG A 111 -42.53 2.41 -9.38
CA ARG A 111 -42.68 3.44 -8.33
C ARG A 111 -41.38 4.24 -8.09
N GLY A 112 -40.65 4.55 -9.16
CA GLY A 112 -39.40 5.32 -9.10
C GLY A 112 -38.19 4.61 -8.47
N ARG A 113 -38.27 3.30 -8.15
CA ARG A 113 -37.11 2.54 -7.64
C ARG A 113 -36.07 2.23 -8.71
N LEU A 114 -36.47 2.21 -9.97
CA LEU A 114 -35.61 1.91 -11.11
C LEU A 114 -35.01 3.20 -11.66
N ALA A 115 -33.67 3.28 -11.72
CA ALA A 115 -32.99 4.42 -12.34
C ALA A 115 -32.95 4.26 -13.86
N ILE A 116 -33.79 5.03 -14.57
CA ILE A 116 -33.90 4.95 -16.04
C ILE A 116 -33.25 6.18 -16.67
N HIS A 117 -32.29 5.93 -17.56
CA HIS A 117 -31.49 6.93 -18.26
C HIS A 117 -31.81 6.92 -19.75
N THR A 118 -31.89 8.11 -20.35
CA THR A 118 -32.14 8.33 -21.78
C THR A 118 -31.08 9.33 -22.30
N PRO A 119 -29.79 8.91 -22.38
CA PRO A 119 -28.71 9.82 -22.77
C PRO A 119 -28.86 10.21 -24.25
N ARG A 120 -28.65 11.48 -24.56
CA ARG A 120 -28.54 11.96 -25.94
C ARG A 120 -27.20 11.51 -26.55
N ASN A 121 -27.11 11.55 -27.87
CA ASN A 121 -25.82 11.38 -28.55
C ASN A 121 -24.80 12.34 -27.96
N THR A 122 -23.57 11.85 -27.71
CA THR A 122 -22.46 12.57 -27.03
C THR A 122 -22.66 12.89 -25.55
N GLN A 123 -23.79 12.53 -24.93
CA GLN A 123 -24.00 12.69 -23.50
C GLN A 123 -23.32 11.56 -22.71
N GLN A 124 -22.36 11.91 -21.86
CA GLN A 124 -21.72 10.95 -20.96
C GLN A 124 -22.65 10.57 -19.80
N LEU A 125 -22.84 9.27 -19.57
CA LEU A 125 -23.53 8.74 -18.40
C LEU A 125 -22.50 8.22 -17.39
N ALA A 126 -22.40 8.89 -16.24
CA ALA A 126 -21.54 8.46 -15.14
C ALA A 126 -22.34 7.63 -14.13
N LEU A 127 -21.90 6.39 -13.88
CA LEU A 127 -22.48 5.50 -12.88
C LEU A 127 -21.40 5.19 -11.83
N THR A 128 -21.74 5.36 -10.56
CA THR A 128 -20.81 5.11 -9.45
C THR A 128 -21.10 3.74 -8.84
N PHE A 129 -20.13 2.85 -8.89
CA PHE A 129 -20.21 1.54 -8.26
C PHE A 129 -19.25 1.49 -7.08
N ARG A 130 -19.80 1.32 -5.88
CA ARG A 130 -19.00 1.04 -4.69
C ARG A 130 -18.64 -0.44 -4.70
N GLY A 131 -17.40 -0.73 -5.09
CA GLY A 131 -16.83 -2.08 -4.96
C GLY A 131 -16.00 -2.17 -3.68
N ASP A 132 -16.37 -3.07 -2.78
CA ASP A 132 -15.51 -3.42 -1.67
C ASP A 132 -14.27 -4.14 -2.20
N LYS A 133 -13.09 -3.63 -1.87
CA LYS A 133 -11.83 -4.24 -2.30
C LYS A 133 -11.46 -5.33 -1.31
N THR A 134 -11.66 -6.58 -1.70
CA THR A 134 -11.22 -7.73 -0.91
C THR A 134 -9.80 -8.13 -1.31
N ALA A 135 -8.90 -8.21 -0.33
CA ALA A 135 -7.56 -8.75 -0.53
C ALA A 135 -7.45 -10.13 0.13
N LYS A 136 -6.85 -11.09 -0.57
CA LYS A 136 -6.64 -12.46 -0.08
C LYS A 136 -5.22 -12.58 0.46
N VAL A 137 -5.09 -12.98 1.73
CA VAL A 137 -3.79 -13.33 2.30
C VAL A 137 -3.38 -14.70 1.78
N MET A 138 -2.12 -14.84 1.38
CA MET A 138 -1.57 -16.08 0.81
C MET A 138 -0.18 -16.40 1.39
N GLY A 139 0.21 -17.67 1.29
CA GLY A 139 1.50 -18.15 1.76
C GLY A 139 1.56 -18.30 3.29
N SER A 140 2.74 -18.02 3.85
CA SER A 140 3.01 -18.11 5.29
C SER A 140 2.10 -17.24 6.16
N LEU A 141 1.69 -16.07 5.65
CA LEU A 141 0.76 -15.17 6.35
C LEU A 141 -0.66 -15.74 6.49
N ALA A 142 -1.01 -16.78 5.74
CA ALA A 142 -2.32 -17.41 5.78
C ALA A 142 -2.36 -18.68 6.66
N MET A 143 -1.25 -19.02 7.34
CA MET A 143 -1.17 -20.20 8.19
C MET A 143 -1.99 -20.07 9.47
N GLU A 144 -2.05 -18.86 10.03
CA GLU A 144 -2.85 -18.57 11.21
C GLU A 144 -4.21 -17.96 10.81
N PRO A 145 -5.31 -18.34 11.47
CA PRO A 145 -6.61 -17.75 11.18
C PRO A 145 -6.61 -16.26 11.55
N PRO A 146 -7.26 -15.40 10.73
CA PRO A 146 -7.26 -13.96 10.97
C PRO A 146 -8.04 -13.62 12.24
N VAL A 147 -7.38 -12.92 13.18
CA VAL A 147 -7.98 -12.40 14.41
C VAL A 147 -8.34 -10.92 14.22
N PRO A 148 -9.57 -10.48 14.54
CA PRO A 148 -9.94 -9.07 14.46
C PRO A 148 -9.02 -8.19 15.31
N GLY A 149 -8.48 -7.12 14.72
CA GLY A 149 -7.58 -6.19 15.41
C GLY A 149 -6.10 -6.59 15.39
N ALA A 150 -5.75 -7.79 14.91
CA ALA A 150 -4.37 -8.18 14.69
C ALA A 150 -3.75 -7.34 13.56
N GLN A 151 -2.50 -6.90 13.77
CA GLN A 151 -1.77 -6.18 12.73
C GLN A 151 -1.29 -7.17 11.66
N LEU A 152 -1.65 -6.90 10.41
CA LEU A 152 -1.16 -7.65 9.26
C LEU A 152 -0.12 -6.82 8.51
N GLN A 153 1.10 -7.35 8.37
CA GLN A 153 2.17 -6.74 7.58
C GLN A 153 2.54 -7.65 6.43
N GLY A 154 2.64 -7.09 5.23
CA GLY A 154 2.97 -7.84 4.03
C GLY A 154 3.02 -6.96 2.79
N VAL A 155 3.39 -7.57 1.67
CA VAL A 155 3.42 -6.94 0.35
C VAL A 155 2.07 -7.14 -0.32
N LEU A 156 1.43 -6.04 -0.72
CA LEU A 156 0.19 -6.06 -1.48
C LEU A 156 0.49 -6.15 -2.98
N VAL A 157 0.10 -7.26 -3.60
CA VAL A 157 0.21 -7.49 -5.04
C VAL A 157 -1.17 -7.34 -5.69
N LYS A 158 -1.29 -6.39 -6.62
CA LYS A 158 -2.49 -6.18 -7.41
C LYS A 158 -2.32 -6.78 -8.81
N ARG A 159 -3.14 -7.78 -9.13
CA ARG A 159 -3.26 -8.35 -10.48
C ARG A 159 -4.66 -8.05 -11.00
N ASN A 160 -4.79 -7.05 -11.87
CA ASN A 160 -6.06 -6.53 -12.37
C ASN A 160 -7.00 -6.08 -11.23
N PHE A 161 -8.09 -6.81 -10.99
CA PHE A 161 -9.06 -6.56 -9.93
C PHE A 161 -8.84 -7.44 -8.68
N ASN A 162 -7.89 -8.38 -8.73
CA ASN A 162 -7.56 -9.24 -7.60
C ASN A 162 -6.42 -8.64 -6.79
N TYR A 163 -6.62 -8.64 -5.46
CA TYR A 163 -5.65 -8.17 -4.50
C TYR A 163 -5.16 -9.35 -3.66
N HIS A 164 -3.84 -9.49 -3.55
CA HIS A 164 -3.20 -10.53 -2.76
C HIS A 164 -2.22 -9.90 -1.77
N ILE A 165 -2.24 -10.34 -0.52
CA ILE A 165 -1.27 -9.94 0.50
C ILE A 165 -0.36 -11.14 0.76
N LEU A 166 0.95 -10.93 0.62
CA LEU A 166 1.96 -11.97 0.70
C LEU A 166 3.08 -11.55 1.67
N ALA A 167 3.72 -12.52 2.30
CA ALA A 167 5.00 -12.26 2.97
C ALA A 167 6.06 -11.91 1.91
N PRO A 168 7.04 -11.03 2.23
CA PRO A 168 8.16 -10.76 1.33
C PRO A 168 8.90 -12.02 0.86
N SER A 169 9.03 -13.02 1.73
CA SER A 169 9.68 -14.31 1.45
C SER A 169 8.91 -15.21 0.49
N ASP A 170 7.60 -15.02 0.35
CA ASP A 170 6.75 -15.85 -0.51
C ASP A 170 6.49 -15.20 -1.88
N LEU A 171 7.04 -14.01 -2.12
CA LEU A 171 6.81 -13.25 -3.34
C LEU A 171 7.21 -14.05 -4.59
N ASN A 172 8.41 -14.65 -4.59
CA ASN A 172 8.91 -15.45 -5.71
C ASN A 172 8.15 -16.77 -5.94
N LYS A 173 7.34 -17.22 -4.96
CA LYS A 173 6.56 -18.48 -5.07
C LYS A 173 5.22 -18.26 -5.76
N TYR A 174 4.60 -17.11 -5.52
CA TYR A 174 3.24 -16.79 -5.99
C TYR A 174 3.21 -15.72 -7.08
N THR A 175 4.34 -15.06 -7.33
CA THR A 175 4.47 -14.05 -8.38
C THR A 175 5.73 -14.28 -9.19
N ASP A 176 5.72 -13.79 -10.43
CA ASP A 176 6.86 -13.83 -11.34
C ASP A 176 7.91 -12.75 -11.01
N LEU A 177 7.76 -12.07 -9.87
CA LEU A 177 8.69 -11.07 -9.40
C LEU A 177 9.90 -11.78 -8.79
N SER A 178 11.09 -11.39 -9.21
CA SER A 178 12.33 -11.81 -8.60
C SER A 178 12.75 -10.81 -7.52
N GLN A 179 12.88 -11.29 -6.28
CA GLN A 179 13.51 -10.51 -5.22
C GLN A 179 15.01 -10.36 -5.51
N SER A 180 15.45 -9.11 -5.68
CA SER A 180 16.88 -8.76 -5.80
C SER A 180 17.29 -7.98 -4.55
N SER A 181 18.46 -8.30 -4.00
CA SER A 181 19.09 -7.51 -2.93
C SER A 181 20.44 -7.03 -3.42
N VAL A 182 20.80 -5.81 -3.05
CA VAL A 182 22.08 -5.20 -3.42
C VAL A 182 22.93 -5.14 -2.16
N SER A 183 24.09 -5.79 -2.17
CA SER A 183 25.09 -5.64 -1.12
C SER A 183 26.12 -4.61 -1.55
N GLN A 184 26.46 -3.69 -0.65
CA GLN A 184 27.50 -2.70 -0.87
C GLN A 184 28.70 -3.00 0.02
N ARG A 185 29.89 -2.78 -0.56
CA ARG A 185 31.18 -2.88 0.13
C ARG A 185 31.98 -1.63 -0.18
N VAL A 186 32.42 -0.94 0.85
CA VAL A 186 33.28 0.25 0.72
C VAL A 186 34.52 0.03 1.57
N SER A 187 35.67 0.28 0.96
CA SER A 187 36.96 0.26 1.66
C SER A 187 37.49 1.69 1.73
N VAL A 188 37.66 2.19 2.95
CA VAL A 188 38.11 3.55 3.25
C VAL A 188 39.52 3.47 3.81
N TRP A 189 40.44 4.24 3.24
CA TRP A 189 41.76 4.41 3.82
C TRP A 189 41.68 5.34 5.03
N CYS A 190 42.22 4.91 6.17
CA CYS A 190 42.25 5.67 7.41
C CYS A 190 43.67 5.71 7.99
N GLY A 191 44.29 6.89 7.92
CA GLY A 191 45.64 7.13 8.48
C GLY A 191 45.67 7.35 10.00
N ALA A 192 44.56 7.13 10.71
CA ALA A 192 44.49 7.33 12.15
C ALA A 192 44.87 6.04 12.91
N PRO A 193 45.48 6.15 14.11
CA PRO A 193 45.74 4.99 14.97
C PRO A 193 44.44 4.27 15.35
N ALA A 194 44.52 2.95 15.58
CA ALA A 194 43.37 2.12 15.94
C ALA A 194 42.54 2.71 17.09
N GLY A 195 43.17 3.24 18.15
CA GLY A 195 42.44 3.84 19.27
C GLY A 195 41.51 5.00 18.86
N LEU A 196 41.96 5.84 17.92
CA LEU A 196 41.19 7.00 17.46
C LEU A 196 40.06 6.58 16.53
N VAL A 197 40.32 5.62 15.63
CA VAL A 197 39.29 5.01 14.77
C VAL A 197 38.18 4.37 15.60
N ARG A 198 38.57 3.58 16.62
CA ARG A 198 37.63 2.94 17.54
C ARG A 198 36.78 3.98 18.28
N HIS A 199 37.40 5.04 18.77
CA HIS A 199 36.70 6.14 19.45
C HIS A 199 35.73 6.89 18.53
N ALA A 200 36.13 7.20 17.30
CA ALA A 200 35.28 7.87 16.32
C ALA A 200 34.04 7.02 15.97
N VAL A 201 34.23 5.72 15.75
CA VAL A 201 33.14 4.78 15.46
C VAL A 201 32.23 4.60 16.67
N MET A 202 32.77 4.45 17.89
CA MET A 202 31.98 4.28 19.11
C MET A 202 31.20 5.54 19.53
N ARG A 203 31.68 6.73 19.16
CA ARG A 203 30.94 7.98 19.39
C ARG A 203 29.72 8.08 18.48
N LEU A 204 29.86 7.61 17.24
CA LEU A 204 28.81 7.69 16.25
C LEU A 204 27.80 6.53 16.40
N ALA A 205 28.32 5.30 16.44
CA ALA A 205 27.51 4.10 16.58
C ALA A 205 27.01 3.99 18.02
N GLY A 206 25.71 3.68 18.17
CA GLY A 206 25.12 3.36 19.46
C GLY A 206 25.63 1.99 19.98
N PRO A 207 24.76 1.01 20.28
CA PRO A 207 25.22 -0.31 20.70
C PRO A 207 26.01 -1.00 19.57
N VAL A 208 27.30 -1.25 19.82
CA VAL A 208 28.20 -1.98 18.91
C VAL A 208 28.28 -3.44 19.34
N VAL A 209 28.05 -4.36 18.41
CA VAL A 209 28.24 -5.80 18.64
C VAL A 209 29.62 -6.22 18.12
N PHE A 210 30.51 -6.65 19.00
CA PHE A 210 31.84 -7.12 18.62
C PHE A 210 31.77 -8.59 18.17
N LEU A 211 32.06 -8.86 16.90
CA LEU A 211 32.16 -10.22 16.36
C LEU A 211 33.58 -10.77 16.56
N SER A 212 34.60 -9.90 16.48
CA SER A 212 35.99 -10.16 16.84
C SER A 212 36.72 -8.86 17.20
N ASP A 213 38.02 -8.93 17.50
CA ASP A 213 38.87 -7.76 17.75
C ASP A 213 38.94 -6.77 16.57
N THR A 214 38.72 -7.28 15.36
CA THR A 214 38.79 -6.54 14.09
C THR A 214 37.46 -6.46 13.36
N ARG A 215 36.44 -7.27 13.71
CA ARG A 215 35.14 -7.28 13.04
C ARG A 215 34.01 -6.89 13.96
N TRP A 216 33.30 -5.81 13.63
CA TRP A 216 32.27 -5.22 14.45
C TRP A 216 30.97 -5.09 13.66
N ARG A 217 29.83 -5.20 14.32
CA ARG A 217 28.52 -4.93 13.72
C ARG A 217 27.93 -3.66 14.33
N LEU A 218 27.70 -2.68 13.47
CA LEU A 218 27.15 -1.37 13.81
C LEU A 218 25.67 -1.33 13.38
N TYR A 219 24.82 -0.73 14.21
CA TYR A 219 23.37 -0.53 13.95
C TYR A 219 22.59 -1.80 13.58
N GLY A 220 23.15 -2.99 13.86
CA GLY A 220 22.57 -4.28 13.47
C GLY A 220 22.65 -4.63 11.98
N CYS A 221 23.07 -3.71 11.10
CA CYS A 221 22.99 -3.88 9.65
C CYS A 221 24.29 -3.59 8.88
N ILE A 222 25.32 -3.04 9.54
CA ILE A 222 26.62 -2.73 8.92
C ILE A 222 27.70 -3.58 9.57
N GLU A 223 28.47 -4.30 8.76
CA GLU A 223 29.67 -4.99 9.20
C GLU A 223 30.91 -4.15 8.90
N LEU A 224 31.68 -3.84 9.94
CA LEU A 224 32.92 -3.10 9.89
C LEU A 224 34.10 -4.06 10.12
N THR A 225 35.07 -4.06 9.22
CA THR A 225 36.35 -4.76 9.39
C THR A 225 37.49 -3.74 9.49
N LEU A 226 38.19 -3.75 10.62
CA LEU A 226 39.33 -2.91 10.93
C LEU A 226 40.64 -3.64 10.56
N ASP A 227 41.18 -3.35 9.38
CA ASP A 227 42.46 -3.88 8.89
C ASP A 227 43.39 -2.73 8.49
N LEU A 228 43.85 -1.99 9.50
CA LEU A 228 44.54 -0.71 9.30
C LEU A 228 45.78 -0.86 8.39
N PRO A 229 45.98 0.08 7.45
CA PRO A 229 45.30 1.38 7.34
C PRO A 229 43.96 1.34 6.57
N LEU A 230 43.43 0.17 6.20
CA LEU A 230 42.17 0.03 5.47
C LEU A 230 41.02 -0.35 6.40
N VAL A 231 39.89 0.34 6.27
CA VAL A 231 38.67 -0.01 7.00
C VAL A 231 37.60 -0.36 5.98
N THR A 232 37.07 -1.58 6.07
CA THR A 232 36.04 -2.06 5.14
C THR A 232 34.67 -2.06 5.83
N LEU A 233 33.67 -1.52 5.15
CA LEU A 233 32.26 -1.59 5.51
C LEU A 233 31.52 -2.48 4.51
N GLU A 234 30.69 -3.38 5.00
CA GLU A 234 29.80 -4.24 4.20
C GLU A 234 28.37 -4.16 4.75
N TRP A 235 27.39 -3.90 3.88
CA TRP A 235 25.97 -3.83 4.28
C TRP A 235 25.03 -4.17 3.11
N GLN A 236 23.75 -4.43 3.41
CA GLN A 236 22.70 -4.49 2.40
C GLN A 236 22.16 -3.08 2.13
N ALA A 237 22.17 -2.67 0.85
CA ALA A 237 21.79 -1.33 0.43
C ALA A 237 20.29 -1.08 0.69
N ALA A 238 20.01 -0.04 1.46
CA ALA A 238 18.68 0.46 1.74
C ALA A 238 18.79 1.90 2.25
N PRO A 239 17.76 2.76 2.08
CA PRO A 239 17.88 4.18 2.41
C PRO A 239 18.39 4.48 3.83
N VAL A 240 18.05 3.64 4.80
CA VAL A 240 18.47 3.79 6.20
C VAL A 240 19.88 3.24 6.44
N SER A 241 20.21 2.06 5.89
CA SER A 241 21.54 1.46 6.05
C SER A 241 22.60 2.23 5.28
N ASP A 242 22.26 2.79 4.12
CA ASP A 242 23.12 3.65 3.32
C ASP A 242 23.45 4.94 4.08
N MET A 243 22.44 5.59 4.69
CA MET A 243 22.66 6.76 5.56
C MET A 243 23.59 6.44 6.73
N PHE A 244 23.42 5.28 7.38
CA PHE A 244 24.31 4.86 8.45
C PHE A 244 25.73 4.58 7.96
N ALA A 245 25.87 3.95 6.79
CA ALA A 245 27.18 3.66 6.19
C ALA A 245 27.91 4.95 5.83
N ASP A 246 27.22 5.90 5.20
CA ASP A 246 27.76 7.23 4.86
C ASP A 246 28.22 7.99 6.10
N ALA A 247 27.45 7.93 7.19
CA ALA A 247 27.83 8.56 8.46
C ALA A 247 29.11 7.93 9.03
N VAL A 248 29.24 6.60 8.99
CA VAL A 248 30.45 5.90 9.46
C VAL A 248 31.65 6.23 8.58
N VAL A 249 31.49 6.23 7.25
CA VAL A 249 32.53 6.62 6.30
C VAL A 249 32.99 8.05 6.56
N ALA A 250 32.07 8.99 6.76
CA ALA A 250 32.38 10.38 7.08
C ALA A 250 33.18 10.49 8.40
N ALA A 251 32.79 9.74 9.43
CA ALA A 251 33.53 9.71 10.70
C ALA A 251 34.94 9.13 10.54
N LEU A 252 35.11 8.08 9.73
CA LEU A 252 36.42 7.47 9.45
C LEU A 252 37.34 8.42 8.68
N LEU A 253 36.80 9.19 7.74
CA LEU A 253 37.54 10.20 6.99
C LEU A 253 37.89 11.43 7.85
N ALA A 254 37.05 11.79 8.83
CA ALA A 254 37.30 12.89 9.75
C ALA A 254 38.24 12.51 10.92
N ALA A 255 38.41 11.22 11.20
CA ALA A 255 39.24 10.71 12.29
C ALA A 255 40.70 11.24 12.28
N PRO A 256 41.43 11.25 11.13
CA PRO A 256 42.79 11.80 11.09
C PRO A 256 42.85 13.31 11.37
N ALA A 257 41.83 14.06 10.96
CA ALA A 257 41.75 15.52 11.13
C ALA A 257 41.36 15.93 12.56
N SER A 258 40.81 15.00 13.35
CA SER A 258 40.38 15.22 14.73
C SER A 258 41.43 14.77 15.76
N ALA A 259 42.63 14.40 15.32
CA ALA A 259 43.77 14.21 16.20
C ALA A 259 44.22 15.56 16.76
N PRO A 260 44.18 15.79 18.09
CA PRO A 260 45.04 16.81 18.68
C PRO A 260 46.50 16.41 18.40
N GLY A 261 47.43 17.38 18.40
CA GLY A 261 48.87 17.09 18.37
C GLY A 261 49.31 16.06 19.41
N PRO A 262 50.58 15.62 19.41
CA PRO A 262 51.02 14.37 20.02
C PRO A 262 50.66 14.30 21.51
N ALA A 263 49.54 13.64 21.83
CA ALA A 263 49.12 13.34 23.18
C ALA A 263 49.13 11.81 23.32
N PRO A 264 49.86 11.26 24.31
CA PRO A 264 49.96 9.82 24.50
C PRO A 264 48.62 9.30 25.02
N ASN A 265 48.12 8.23 24.41
CA ASN A 265 47.10 7.32 24.97
C ASN A 265 46.09 7.98 25.92
N ALA A 266 45.10 8.69 25.37
CA ALA A 266 43.89 8.93 26.14
C ALA A 266 43.33 7.55 26.57
N PRO A 267 43.15 7.28 27.88
CA PRO A 267 42.72 5.97 28.33
C PRO A 267 41.34 5.66 27.77
N LEU A 268 41.23 4.52 27.07
CA LEU A 268 39.96 3.91 26.71
C LEU A 268 39.22 3.63 28.02
N ALA A 269 38.14 4.39 28.27
CA ALA A 269 37.22 4.22 29.38
C ALA A 269 37.78 4.54 30.79
N HIS A 270 37.33 5.64 31.42
CA HIS A 270 37.37 5.75 32.88
C HIS A 270 36.62 4.53 33.46
N LYS A 271 37.29 3.68 34.26
CA LYS A 271 36.59 2.62 35.02
C LYS A 271 35.42 3.29 35.74
N LEU A 272 34.19 2.78 35.56
CA LEU A 272 33.02 3.26 36.29
C LEU A 272 33.37 3.25 37.77
N ASP A 273 33.47 4.44 38.37
CA ASP A 273 33.71 4.54 39.79
C ASP A 273 32.45 4.08 40.51
N LYS A 274 32.55 2.93 41.18
CA LYS A 274 31.43 2.31 41.89
C LYS A 274 30.89 3.22 43.00
N MET A 275 31.71 4.12 43.54
CA MET A 275 31.24 5.10 44.53
C MET A 275 30.42 6.19 43.86
N HIS A 276 30.94 6.76 42.76
CA HIS A 276 30.23 7.79 41.99
C HIS A 276 28.90 7.28 41.42
N PHE A 277 28.86 6.03 40.92
CA PHE A 277 27.62 5.42 40.44
C PHE A 277 26.57 5.28 41.56
N LYS A 278 26.99 4.89 42.78
CA LYS A 278 26.10 4.78 43.94
C LYS A 278 25.54 6.16 44.34
N GLU A 279 26.37 7.19 44.31
CA GLU A 279 25.93 8.57 44.59
C GLU A 279 24.89 9.05 43.57
N CYS A 280 25.15 8.88 42.28
CA CYS A 280 24.19 9.27 41.23
C CYS A 280 22.87 8.51 41.32
N VAL A 281 22.90 7.22 41.71
CA VAL A 281 21.67 6.43 41.93
C VAL A 281 20.85 7.01 43.09
N ILE A 282 21.49 7.41 44.20
CA ILE A 282 20.79 8.01 45.35
C ILE A 282 20.21 9.36 44.97
N GLU A 283 20.98 10.23 44.31
CA GLU A 283 20.51 11.56 43.90
C GLU A 283 19.33 11.46 42.92
N MET A 284 19.45 10.63 41.88
CA MET A 284 18.38 10.42 40.89
C MET A 284 17.10 9.90 41.55
N LEU A 285 17.20 8.87 42.40
CA LEU A 285 16.02 8.30 43.06
C LEU A 285 15.42 9.29 44.09
N SER A 286 16.26 10.08 44.77
CA SER A 286 15.80 11.09 45.72
C SER A 286 15.10 12.26 45.02
N GLU A 287 15.53 12.63 43.83
CA GLU A 287 14.86 13.64 42.99
C GLU A 287 13.54 13.11 42.42
N MET A 288 13.51 11.84 41.99
CA MET A 288 12.30 11.22 41.41
C MET A 288 11.20 10.93 42.44
N PHE A 289 11.55 10.50 43.65
CA PHE A 289 10.61 9.99 44.65
C PHE A 289 10.59 10.79 45.97
N GLY A 290 11.46 11.80 46.09
CA GLY A 290 11.63 12.63 47.29
C GLY A 290 12.66 12.07 48.27
N GLU A 291 13.40 12.96 48.96
CA GLU A 291 14.47 12.58 49.89
C GLU A 291 14.03 11.70 51.07
N ALA A 292 12.75 11.75 51.44
CA ALA A 292 12.18 10.95 52.52
C ALA A 292 11.89 9.49 52.11
N ALA A 293 11.80 9.22 50.80
CA ALA A 293 11.46 7.91 50.26
C ALA A 293 12.67 7.01 50.01
N VAL A 294 13.88 7.57 49.94
CA VAL A 294 15.10 6.83 49.58
C VAL A 294 16.04 6.71 50.78
N ALA A 295 16.53 5.50 51.05
CA ALA A 295 17.54 5.31 52.07
C ALA A 295 18.85 6.06 51.70
N LYS A 296 19.33 6.95 52.59
CA LYS A 296 20.52 7.78 52.34
C LYS A 296 21.86 7.01 52.31
N MET A 297 21.84 5.69 52.54
CA MET A 297 23.01 4.83 52.50
C MET A 297 22.66 3.43 51.95
N PHE A 298 23.56 2.87 51.15
CA PHE A 298 23.50 1.47 50.73
C PHE A 298 23.88 0.53 51.88
N ARG A 299 23.12 -0.55 52.06
CA ARG A 299 23.57 -1.70 52.86
C ARG A 299 24.27 -2.68 51.93
N GLY A 300 25.57 -2.46 51.70
CA GLY A 300 26.36 -3.22 50.73
C GLY A 300 26.10 -2.78 49.28
N GLU A 301 25.42 -3.63 48.51
CA GLU A 301 24.96 -3.35 47.13
C GLU A 301 23.43 -3.20 47.04
N ARG A 302 22.74 -3.20 48.18
CA ARG A 302 21.27 -3.07 48.23
C ARG A 302 20.79 -1.71 48.71
N LEU A 303 19.78 -1.19 48.04
CA LEU A 303 19.07 0.04 48.37
C LEU A 303 17.57 -0.27 48.54
N THR A 304 16.92 0.35 49.50
CA THR A 304 15.47 0.23 49.68
C THR A 304 14.82 1.60 49.47
N VAL A 305 13.82 1.64 48.61
CA VAL A 305 12.99 2.81 48.33
C VAL A 305 11.61 2.53 48.89
N THR A 306 11.11 3.40 49.77
CA THR A 306 9.79 3.27 50.40
C THR A 306 8.91 4.43 49.98
N LEU A 307 7.82 4.14 49.29
CA LEU A 307 6.88 5.14 48.79
C LEU A 307 5.45 4.75 49.18
N ASN A 308 4.76 5.59 49.96
CA ASN A 308 3.38 5.37 50.40
C ASN A 308 3.14 3.95 50.96
N GLU A 309 3.95 3.55 51.95
CA GLU A 309 3.95 2.24 52.61
C GLU A 309 4.43 1.05 51.75
N ARG A 310 4.77 1.27 50.47
CA ARG A 310 5.30 0.22 49.57
C ARG A 310 6.81 0.21 49.51
N GLN A 311 7.42 -0.96 49.57
CA GLN A 311 8.88 -1.11 49.54
C GLN A 311 9.37 -1.74 48.24
N ALA A 312 10.31 -1.06 47.58
CA ALA A 312 11.07 -1.58 46.45
C ALA A 312 12.52 -1.84 46.89
N HIS A 313 13.01 -3.05 46.62
CA HIS A 313 14.38 -3.45 46.93
C HIS A 313 15.19 -3.48 45.63
N LEU A 314 16.23 -2.65 45.58
CA LEU A 314 17.21 -2.61 44.49
C LEU A 314 18.45 -3.40 44.90
N ASP A 315 18.91 -4.30 44.04
CA ASP A 315 20.21 -4.96 44.15
C ASP A 315 21.12 -4.52 42.99
N LEU A 316 22.17 -3.74 43.30
CA LEU A 316 23.14 -3.26 42.31
C LEU A 316 24.08 -4.36 41.80
N ALA A 317 24.16 -5.51 42.48
CA ALA A 317 24.97 -6.64 42.04
C ALA A 317 24.35 -7.29 40.80
N THR A 318 23.03 -7.45 40.81
CA THR A 318 22.25 -8.10 39.75
C THR A 318 21.56 -7.09 38.83
N MET A 319 21.57 -5.80 39.19
CA MET A 319 20.82 -4.73 38.52
C MET A 319 19.31 -5.02 38.48
N GLU A 320 18.78 -5.72 39.48
CA GLU A 320 17.36 -6.07 39.57
C GLU A 320 16.67 -5.26 40.68
N VAL A 321 15.48 -4.75 40.36
CA VAL A 321 14.53 -4.18 41.31
C VAL A 321 13.44 -5.20 41.57
N LYS A 322 13.11 -5.44 42.84
CA LYS A 322 11.97 -6.26 43.24
C LYS A 322 11.00 -5.42 44.05
N CYS A 323 9.77 -5.26 43.57
CA CYS A 323 8.70 -4.64 44.34
C CYS A 323 7.47 -5.57 44.33
N PRO A 324 7.26 -6.39 45.36
CA PRO A 324 6.15 -7.35 45.39
C PRO A 324 4.76 -6.69 45.43
N GLU A 325 4.67 -5.40 45.71
CA GLU A 325 3.43 -4.66 45.92
C GLU A 325 3.05 -3.73 44.76
N ASP A 326 3.98 -3.43 43.83
CA ASP A 326 3.74 -2.49 42.72
C ASP A 326 4.66 -2.72 41.51
N GLU A 327 4.10 -3.37 40.48
CA GLU A 327 4.80 -3.67 39.23
C GLU A 327 5.13 -2.40 38.41
N SER A 328 4.38 -1.32 38.59
CA SER A 328 4.61 -0.05 37.87
C SER A 328 5.80 0.71 38.45
N LEU A 329 5.97 0.66 39.78
CA LEU A 329 7.12 1.21 40.48
C LEU A 329 8.39 0.41 40.14
N GLU A 330 8.29 -0.92 40.12
CA GLU A 330 9.39 -1.81 39.71
C GLU A 330 9.91 -1.46 38.31
N ARG A 331 9.03 -1.38 37.31
CA ARG A 331 9.43 -1.06 35.92
C ARG A 331 10.04 0.33 35.80
N THR A 332 9.51 1.31 36.53
CA THR A 332 10.02 2.69 36.51
C THR A 332 11.44 2.77 37.07
N ILE A 333 11.68 2.18 38.25
CA ILE A 333 13.00 2.15 38.89
C ILE A 333 13.99 1.33 38.06
N GLN A 334 13.57 0.17 37.54
CA GLN A 334 14.38 -0.69 36.67
C GLN A 334 14.82 0.05 35.40
N SER A 335 13.90 0.80 34.77
CA SER A 335 14.19 1.60 33.57
C SER A 335 15.14 2.75 33.87
N ALA A 336 14.95 3.46 34.98
CA ALA A 336 15.80 4.58 35.38
C ALA A 336 17.24 4.13 35.64
N ILE A 337 17.42 3.01 36.34
CA ILE A 337 18.74 2.46 36.66
C ILE A 337 19.44 1.93 35.40
N SER A 338 18.70 1.25 34.52
CA SER A 338 19.25 0.78 33.25
C SER A 338 19.76 1.94 32.38
N LYS A 339 19.02 3.06 32.36
CA LYS A 339 19.41 4.29 31.63
C LYS A 339 20.62 4.98 32.27
N LEU A 340 20.64 5.09 33.60
CA LEU A 340 21.76 5.69 34.33
C LEU A 340 23.05 4.86 34.17
N HIS A 341 22.95 3.53 34.25
CA HIS A 341 24.06 2.63 33.99
C HIS A 341 24.56 2.75 32.54
N ALA A 342 23.66 2.83 31.56
CA ALA A 342 24.04 3.03 30.16
C ALA A 342 24.72 4.39 29.91
N ALA A 343 24.35 5.43 30.68
CA ALA A 343 24.94 6.77 30.56
C ALA A 343 26.33 6.88 31.19
N LEU A 344 26.57 6.17 32.31
CA LEU A 344 27.80 6.26 33.09
C LEU A 344 28.82 5.16 32.76
N SER A 345 28.36 4.01 32.26
CA SER A 345 29.26 2.91 31.92
C SER A 345 29.96 3.15 30.59
N PRO A 346 31.30 3.10 30.55
CA PRO A 346 32.01 3.14 29.29
C PRO A 346 31.78 1.84 28.50
N VAL A 347 31.54 1.96 27.19
CA VAL A 347 31.44 0.82 26.28
C VAL A 347 32.78 0.08 26.26
N ARG A 348 32.84 -1.09 26.90
CA ARG A 348 34.02 -1.97 26.88
C ARG A 348 33.83 -3.11 25.87
N PRO A 349 34.87 -3.43 25.07
CA PRO A 349 34.90 -4.70 24.38
C PRO A 349 35.01 -5.87 25.38
N PRO A 350 34.54 -7.08 25.02
CA PRO A 350 34.78 -8.27 25.84
C PRO A 350 36.29 -8.53 25.99
N ALA A 351 36.68 -9.12 27.13
CA ALA A 351 38.07 -9.49 27.37
C ALA A 351 38.54 -10.50 26.31
N PRO A 352 39.81 -10.40 25.83
CA PRO A 352 40.33 -11.35 24.85
C PRO A 352 40.24 -12.76 25.44
N SER A 353 39.60 -13.68 24.71
CA SER A 353 39.64 -15.10 25.04
C SER A 353 41.09 -15.57 24.93
N THR A 354 41.67 -16.01 26.04
CA THR A 354 42.96 -16.70 26.04
C THR A 354 42.93 -17.85 25.04
N PRO A 355 43.94 -18.01 24.16
CA PRO A 355 43.96 -19.08 23.18
C PRO A 355 43.98 -20.43 23.90
N THR A 356 42.91 -21.21 23.75
CA THR A 356 42.88 -22.62 24.09
C THR A 356 43.92 -23.35 23.26
N ALA A 357 44.83 -24.05 23.94
CA ALA A 357 45.87 -24.87 23.33
C ALA A 357 45.28 -25.86 22.31
N PRO A 358 45.98 -26.16 21.20
CA PRO A 358 45.47 -27.07 20.18
C PRO A 358 45.37 -28.48 20.75
N THR A 359 44.14 -28.98 20.85
CA THR A 359 43.86 -30.41 21.03
C THR A 359 44.36 -31.18 19.81
N ALA A 360 45.26 -32.13 20.05
CA ALA A 360 45.83 -33.02 19.06
C ALA A 360 44.74 -33.71 18.22
N ALA A 361 44.83 -33.55 16.90
CA ALA A 361 44.05 -34.32 15.95
C ALA A 361 44.54 -35.77 15.95
N VAL A 362 43.65 -36.70 16.28
CA VAL A 362 43.78 -38.12 15.97
C VAL A 362 43.28 -38.29 14.53
N ALA A 363 44.17 -38.71 13.64
CA ALA A 363 43.85 -39.08 12.26
C ALA A 363 43.09 -40.42 12.20
N PRO A 364 42.34 -40.65 11.12
CA PRO A 364 42.69 -41.78 10.25
C PRO A 364 43.43 -41.35 8.98
#